data_AF-A0A023FTQ1-F1
#
_entry.id   AF-A0A023FTQ1-F1
#
_cell.length_a   1.000
_cell.length_b   1.000
_cell.length_c   1.000
_cell.angle_alpha   90.00
_cell.angle_beta   90.00
_cell.angle_gamma   90.00
#
_symmetry.space_group_name_H-M   'P 1'
#
loop_
_entity.id
_entity.type
_entity.pdbx_description
1 polymer ?
#
loop_
_entity_poly.entity_id
_entity_poly.type
_entity_poly.pdbx_seq_one_letter_code
_entity_poly.pdbx_strand_id
1 'polypeptide(L)'
;MNGFSIALLLALSVGTIDALLTKKDLYNALSTPRRIFAVQRTFERSGDKGKHTCVYAIQTHLQDDDYQFEQHYKEGPIGRANYLYGKLSDGHKGPVLTVSYEQGREGTPYTLLYWDPRRHCAILEFLEKGETRCELHVWEDDFLASTSTPCDHEYERYCGPVKYEVSQRTCLRN
;
A
#
# COMPACT_ATOMS: atom_id res chain seq x y z
N MET A 1 -5.60 -63.41 -22.12
CA MET A 1 -5.39 -62.38 -21.09
C MET A 1 -4.24 -61.51 -21.56
N ASN A 2 -4.44 -60.20 -21.70
CA ASN A 2 -3.41 -59.15 -21.62
C ASN A 2 -4.11 -57.80 -21.82
N GLY A 3 -4.56 -57.20 -20.71
CA GLY A 3 -5.05 -55.83 -20.68
C GLY A 3 -3.94 -54.90 -20.22
N PHE A 4 -3.53 -53.96 -21.06
CA PHE A 4 -2.64 -52.88 -20.66
C PHE A 4 -3.50 -51.76 -20.03
N SER A 5 -3.45 -51.64 -18.71
CA SER A 5 -4.03 -50.51 -17.99
C SER A 5 -3.14 -49.28 -18.17
N ILE A 6 -3.59 -48.32 -18.97
CA ILE A 6 -2.99 -46.98 -19.01
C ILE A 6 -3.60 -46.17 -17.86
N ALA A 7 -2.83 -45.98 -16.79
CA ALA A 7 -3.18 -45.04 -15.73
C ALA A 7 -2.84 -43.61 -16.20
N LEU A 8 -3.86 -42.84 -16.62
CA LEU A 8 -3.72 -41.41 -16.84
C LEU A 8 -3.73 -40.70 -15.48
N LEU A 9 -2.56 -40.33 -14.98
CA LEU A 9 -2.43 -39.40 -13.86
C LEU A 9 -2.59 -37.97 -14.40
N LEU A 10 -3.81 -37.43 -14.30
CA LEU A 10 -4.07 -36.01 -14.52
C LEU A 10 -3.51 -35.24 -13.30
N ALA A 11 -2.29 -34.74 -13.43
CA ALA A 11 -1.76 -33.74 -12.51
C ALA A 11 -2.53 -32.43 -12.73
N LEU A 12 -3.55 -32.19 -11.89
CA LEU A 12 -4.22 -30.91 -11.79
C LEU A 12 -3.21 -29.92 -11.17
N SER A 13 -2.47 -29.22 -12.02
CA SER A 13 -1.78 -28.00 -11.59
C SER A 13 -2.85 -26.98 -11.25
N VAL A 14 -3.14 -26.80 -9.97
CA VAL A 14 -3.96 -25.69 -9.47
C VAL A 14 -3.15 -24.42 -9.74
N GLY A 15 -3.39 -23.80 -10.89
CA GLY A 15 -3.00 -22.42 -11.10
C GLY A 15 -3.84 -21.58 -10.14
N THR A 16 -3.22 -20.99 -9.12
CA THR A 16 -3.89 -19.97 -8.33
C THR A 16 -4.15 -18.80 -9.28
N ILE A 17 -5.42 -18.62 -9.67
CA ILE A 17 -5.86 -17.37 -10.26
C ILE A 17 -5.69 -16.34 -9.15
N ASP A 18 -4.62 -15.55 -9.21
CA ASP A 18 -4.51 -14.35 -8.39
C ASP A 18 -5.72 -13.49 -8.77
N ALA A 19 -6.73 -13.45 -7.90
CA ALA A 19 -7.93 -12.68 -8.13
C ALA A 19 -7.53 -11.22 -8.31
N LEU A 20 -8.00 -10.60 -9.39
CA LEU A 20 -7.73 -9.19 -9.64
C LEU A 20 -8.32 -8.36 -8.51
N LEU A 21 -7.51 -7.49 -7.92
CA LEU A 21 -7.96 -6.56 -6.88
C LEU A 21 -9.07 -5.66 -7.42
N THR A 22 -10.02 -5.35 -6.55
CA THR A 22 -11.21 -4.56 -6.87
C THR A 22 -11.23 -3.24 -6.11
N LYS A 23 -12.03 -2.27 -6.55
CA LYS A 23 -12.23 -1.03 -5.79
C LYS A 23 -12.70 -1.29 -4.34
N LYS A 24 -13.43 -2.38 -4.11
CA LYS A 24 -13.84 -2.81 -2.77
C LYS A 24 -12.65 -3.22 -1.91
N ASP A 25 -11.63 -3.86 -2.47
CA ASP A 25 -10.42 -4.22 -1.74
C ASP A 25 -9.64 -2.97 -1.31
N LEU A 26 -9.54 -1.98 -2.20
CA LEU A 26 -8.98 -0.67 -1.87
C LEU A 26 -9.80 0.03 -0.77
N TYR A 27 -11.13 0.02 -0.88
CA TYR A 27 -12.00 0.56 0.16
C TYR A 27 -11.73 -0.11 1.51
N ASN A 28 -11.66 -1.44 1.56
CA ASN A 28 -11.39 -2.19 2.79
C ASN A 28 -9.98 -1.91 3.34
N ALA A 29 -8.97 -1.75 2.48
CA ALA A 29 -7.60 -1.43 2.89
C ALA A 29 -7.49 -0.06 3.56
N LEU A 30 -8.35 0.90 3.16
CA LEU A 30 -8.40 2.25 3.71
C LEU A 30 -9.32 2.36 4.93
N SER A 31 -10.35 1.50 5.03
CA SER A 31 -11.41 1.57 6.04
C SER A 31 -10.94 1.16 7.43
N THR A 32 -10.29 2.08 8.13
CA THR A 32 -9.80 1.85 9.50
C THR A 32 -9.72 3.14 10.31
N PRO A 33 -10.03 3.10 11.62
CA PRO A 33 -9.78 4.22 12.52
C PRO A 33 -8.31 4.30 12.97
N ARG A 34 -7.49 3.30 12.63
CA ARG A 34 -6.06 3.23 13.01
C ARG A 34 -5.19 3.99 12.01
N ARG A 35 -3.96 4.29 12.43
CA ARG A 35 -2.94 4.82 11.52
C ARG A 35 -2.55 3.76 10.49
N ILE A 36 -2.30 4.19 9.26
CA ILE A 36 -1.67 3.37 8.22
C ILE A 36 -0.27 3.95 7.95
N PHE A 37 0.77 3.19 8.25
CA PHE A 37 2.16 3.63 8.08
C PHE A 37 2.68 3.26 6.70
N ALA A 38 3.31 4.22 6.01
CA ALA A 38 4.21 3.90 4.91
C ALA A 38 5.55 3.45 5.52
N VAL A 39 5.84 2.15 5.46
CA VAL A 39 6.99 1.54 6.13
C VAL A 39 8.20 1.46 5.22
N GLN A 40 7.99 1.21 3.93
CA GLN A 40 9.05 1.07 2.92
C GLN A 40 8.67 1.78 1.61
N ARG A 41 9.68 2.23 0.88
CA ARG A 41 9.55 2.87 -0.44
C ARG A 41 10.68 2.49 -1.39
N THR A 42 10.44 2.64 -2.68
CA THR A 42 11.50 2.55 -3.71
C THR A 42 12.27 3.85 -3.89
N PHE A 43 12.03 4.85 -3.04
CA PHE A 43 12.61 6.18 -3.13
C PHE A 43 12.79 6.83 -1.77
N GLU A 44 13.75 7.74 -1.70
CA GLU A 44 13.88 8.67 -0.58
C GLU A 44 13.24 10.01 -0.94
N ARG A 45 12.57 10.63 0.03
CA ARG A 45 12.06 11.99 -0.09
C ARG A 45 12.72 12.85 0.98
N SER A 46 13.14 14.05 0.60
CA SER A 46 13.76 15.03 1.49
C SER A 46 13.18 16.41 1.23
N GLY A 47 13.04 17.20 2.29
CA GLY A 47 12.76 18.63 2.22
C GLY A 47 13.94 19.45 2.75
N ASP A 48 13.73 20.75 2.91
CA ASP A 48 14.75 21.69 3.40
C ASP A 48 15.28 21.35 4.80
N LYS A 49 14.47 20.66 5.61
CA LYS A 49 14.82 20.27 6.99
C LYS A 49 15.35 18.84 7.11
N GLY A 50 15.38 18.09 6.01
CA GLY A 50 15.97 16.75 5.94
C GLY A 50 15.03 15.69 5.38
N LYS A 51 15.40 14.42 5.59
CA LYS A 51 14.66 13.26 5.08
C LYS A 51 13.25 13.19 5.65
N HIS A 52 12.32 12.75 4.83
CA HIS A 52 10.95 12.43 5.24
C HIS A 52 10.93 11.06 5.91
N THR A 53 10.51 11.02 7.17
CA THR A 53 10.39 9.79 7.97
C THR A 53 9.06 9.78 8.71
N CYS A 54 8.72 8.65 9.34
CA CYS A 54 7.52 8.51 10.18
C CYS A 54 6.24 8.90 9.43
N VAL A 55 6.10 8.44 8.19
CA VAL A 55 4.98 8.77 7.32
C VAL A 55 3.80 7.87 7.63
N TYR A 56 2.66 8.45 7.99
CA TYR A 56 1.42 7.71 8.19
C TYR A 56 0.20 8.52 7.77
N ALA A 57 -0.89 7.82 7.47
CA ALA A 57 -2.20 8.38 7.20
C ALA A 57 -3.17 8.09 8.35
N ILE A 58 -4.06 9.03 8.63
CA ILE A 58 -5.25 8.86 9.48
C ILE A 58 -6.48 9.15 8.64
N GLN A 59 -7.36 8.16 8.49
CA GLN A 59 -8.66 8.38 7.86
C GLN A 59 -9.48 9.39 8.67
N THR A 60 -9.97 10.44 8.00
CA THR A 60 -10.94 11.38 8.59
C THR A 60 -12.35 11.13 8.05
N HIS A 61 -12.46 10.71 6.79
CA HIS A 61 -13.74 10.38 6.16
C HIS A 61 -13.54 9.31 5.09
N LEU A 62 -14.47 8.36 5.01
CA LEU A 62 -14.56 7.40 3.91
C LEU A 62 -16.04 7.08 3.67
N GLN A 63 -16.57 7.53 2.54
CA GLN A 63 -17.94 7.25 2.13
C GLN A 63 -17.99 7.05 0.63
N ASP A 64 -18.62 5.95 0.19
CA ASP A 64 -18.67 5.55 -1.21
C ASP A 64 -17.27 5.53 -1.84
N ASP A 65 -17.00 6.45 -2.76
CA ASP A 65 -15.71 6.58 -3.44
C ASP A 65 -14.87 7.75 -2.91
N ASP A 66 -15.41 8.54 -1.98
CA ASP A 66 -14.75 9.73 -1.44
C ASP A 66 -14.00 9.40 -0.15
N TYR A 67 -12.70 9.67 -0.16
CA TYR A 67 -11.79 9.46 0.95
C TYR A 67 -11.17 10.79 1.37
N GLN A 68 -11.03 11.02 2.66
CA GLN A 68 -10.29 12.15 3.21
C GLN A 68 -9.44 11.65 4.36
N PHE A 69 -8.23 12.19 4.46
CA PHE A 69 -7.27 11.73 5.43
C PHE A 69 -6.24 12.81 5.74
N GLU A 70 -5.66 12.72 6.93
CA GLU A 70 -4.47 13.47 7.27
C GLU A 70 -3.24 12.60 7.02
N GLN A 71 -2.29 13.11 6.24
CA GLN A 71 -0.96 12.53 6.13
C GLN A 71 0.00 13.26 7.06
N HIS A 72 0.57 12.53 8.00
CA HIS A 72 1.58 13.02 8.94
C HIS A 72 2.95 12.48 8.56
N TYR A 73 4.00 13.28 8.77
CA TYR A 73 5.38 12.88 8.56
C TYR A 73 6.35 13.79 9.33
N LYS A 74 7.60 13.35 9.48
CA LYS A 74 8.71 14.18 9.95
C LYS A 74 9.59 14.58 8.77
N GLU A 75 9.95 15.85 8.69
CA GLU A 75 10.97 16.39 7.79
C GLU A 75 12.20 16.75 8.63
N GLY A 76 13.17 15.83 8.68
CA GLY A 76 14.21 15.85 9.71
C GLY A 76 13.57 15.81 11.11
N PRO A 77 13.85 16.77 12.02
CA PRO A 77 13.26 16.78 13.35
C PRO A 77 11.83 17.35 13.40
N ILE A 78 11.34 17.94 12.30
CA ILE A 78 10.11 18.74 12.33
C ILE A 78 8.90 17.92 11.91
N GLY A 79 7.86 17.89 12.74
CA GLY A 79 6.57 17.31 12.39
C GLY A 79 5.82 18.14 11.35
N ARG A 80 5.16 17.44 10.42
CA ARG A 80 4.34 17.99 9.34
C ARG A 80 3.06 17.19 9.23
N ALA A 81 1.98 17.86 8.83
CA ALA A 81 0.71 17.23 8.52
C ALA A 81 0.07 17.94 7.32
N ASN A 82 -0.56 17.17 6.45
CA ASN A 82 -1.36 17.65 5.33
C ASN A 82 -2.75 17.01 5.38
N TYR A 83 -3.79 17.80 5.18
CA TYR A 83 -5.12 17.29 4.89
C TYR A 83 -5.23 17.00 3.39
N LEU A 84 -5.65 15.78 3.03
CA LEU A 84 -5.66 15.30 1.65
C LEU A 84 -7.02 14.69 1.29
N TYR A 85 -7.33 14.77 0.00
CA TYR A 85 -8.54 14.21 -0.59
C TYR A 85 -8.16 13.04 -1.49
N GLY A 86 -9.00 12.01 -1.48
CA GLY A 86 -8.83 10.78 -2.23
C GLY A 86 -10.11 10.45 -3.00
N LYS A 87 -9.98 10.01 -4.25
CA LYS A 87 -11.09 9.42 -5.02
C LYS A 87 -10.76 7.99 -5.41
N LEU A 88 -11.62 7.05 -5.00
CA LEU A 88 -11.51 5.65 -5.38
C LEU A 88 -12.11 5.44 -6.77
N SER A 89 -11.45 4.61 -7.58
CA SER A 89 -11.93 4.23 -8.90
C SER A 89 -11.41 2.85 -9.29
N ASP A 90 -12.07 2.22 -10.25
CA ASP A 90 -11.52 1.05 -10.91
C ASP A 90 -10.43 1.48 -11.89
N GLY A 91 -9.34 0.73 -11.95
CA GLY A 91 -8.26 0.94 -12.91
C GLY A 91 -7.93 -0.34 -13.66
N HIS A 92 -7.27 -0.20 -14.80
CA HIS A 92 -6.99 -1.33 -15.68
C HIS A 92 -6.04 -2.37 -15.05
N LYS A 93 -5.08 -1.91 -14.24
CA LYS A 93 -4.09 -2.77 -13.55
C LYS A 93 -4.54 -3.20 -12.14
N GLY A 94 -5.56 -2.55 -11.60
CA GLY A 94 -5.97 -2.62 -10.20
C GLY A 94 -6.74 -1.36 -9.82
N PRO A 95 -7.37 -1.33 -8.63
CA PRO A 95 -8.13 -0.17 -8.18
C PRO A 95 -7.19 0.99 -7.85
N VAL A 96 -7.68 2.21 -8.05
CA VAL A 96 -6.88 3.44 -7.97
C VAL A 96 -7.44 4.37 -6.91
N LEU A 97 -6.55 4.88 -6.06
CA LEU A 97 -6.78 6.04 -5.20
C LEU A 97 -6.11 7.26 -5.81
N THR A 98 -6.88 8.21 -6.32
CA THR A 98 -6.34 9.49 -6.79
C THR A 98 -6.27 10.47 -5.63
N VAL A 99 -5.05 10.89 -5.25
CA VAL A 99 -4.80 11.75 -4.08
C VAL A 99 -4.50 13.19 -4.50
N SER A 100 -5.17 14.17 -3.91
CA SER A 100 -4.98 15.60 -4.16
C SER A 100 -4.96 16.44 -2.87
N TYR A 101 -4.35 17.63 -2.95
CA TYR A 101 -4.37 18.64 -1.87
C TYR A 101 -5.69 19.42 -1.81
N GLU A 102 -6.41 19.49 -2.93
CA GLU A 102 -7.68 20.19 -3.07
C GLU A 102 -8.74 19.22 -3.59
N GLN A 103 -9.94 19.28 -3.01
CA GLN A 103 -11.04 18.41 -3.40
C GLN A 103 -11.44 18.65 -4.87
N GLY A 104 -11.61 17.57 -5.65
CA GLY A 104 -12.08 17.63 -7.04
C GLY A 104 -11.04 18.14 -8.05
N ARG A 105 -9.79 18.34 -7.64
CA ARG A 105 -8.68 18.70 -8.54
C ARG A 105 -7.95 17.48 -9.07
N GLU A 106 -7.09 17.70 -10.06
CA GLU A 106 -6.10 16.70 -10.47
C GLU A 106 -5.26 16.26 -9.27
N GLY A 107 -5.00 14.96 -9.22
CA GLY A 107 -4.26 14.33 -8.14
C GLY A 107 -3.33 13.27 -8.69
N THR A 108 -2.49 12.74 -7.81
CA THR A 108 -1.59 11.64 -8.14
C THR A 108 -2.37 10.32 -8.03
N PRO A 109 -2.48 9.53 -9.10
CA PRO A 109 -3.11 8.21 -9.03
C PRO A 109 -2.17 7.20 -8.38
N TYR A 110 -2.64 6.56 -7.31
CA TYR A 110 -2.00 5.43 -6.65
C TYR A 110 -2.77 4.16 -6.98
N THR A 111 -2.14 3.21 -7.66
CA THR A 111 -2.72 1.90 -8.00
C THR A 111 -2.40 0.89 -6.91
N LEU A 112 -3.41 0.17 -6.43
CA LEU A 112 -3.20 -0.94 -5.49
C LEU A 112 -2.71 -2.18 -6.25
N LEU A 113 -1.50 -2.61 -5.94
CA LEU A 113 -0.89 -3.81 -6.54
C LEU A 113 -1.11 -5.06 -5.70
N TYR A 114 -1.23 -4.89 -4.38
CA TYR A 114 -1.40 -5.98 -3.42
C TYR A 114 -2.17 -5.51 -2.19
N TRP A 115 -3.00 -6.39 -1.64
CA TRP A 115 -3.69 -6.20 -0.36
C TRP A 115 -3.80 -7.53 0.37
N ASP A 116 -3.31 -7.60 1.60
CA ASP A 116 -3.53 -8.72 2.50
C ASP A 116 -4.42 -8.29 3.67
N PRO A 117 -5.70 -8.71 3.70
CA PRO A 117 -6.63 -8.33 4.76
C PRO A 117 -6.34 -9.02 6.10
N ARG A 118 -5.43 -10.00 6.17
CA ARG A 118 -5.06 -10.69 7.41
C ARG A 118 -3.84 -10.07 8.07
N ARG A 119 -2.87 -9.62 7.25
CA ARG A 119 -1.65 -8.93 7.70
C ARG A 119 -1.79 -7.39 7.66
N HIS A 120 -2.95 -6.90 7.23
CA HIS A 120 -3.29 -5.50 7.02
C HIS A 120 -2.18 -4.67 6.36
N CYS A 121 -1.70 -5.17 5.23
CA CYS A 121 -0.65 -4.55 4.45
C CYS A 121 -1.11 -4.31 3.01
N ALA A 122 -0.73 -3.18 2.43
CA ALA A 122 -1.05 -2.80 1.06
C ALA A 122 0.21 -2.35 0.33
N ILE A 123 0.29 -2.63 -0.96
CA ILE A 123 1.35 -2.10 -1.84
C ILE A 123 0.71 -1.16 -2.85
N LEU A 124 1.15 0.09 -2.85
CA LEU A 124 0.69 1.12 -3.77
C LEU A 124 1.79 1.51 -4.75
N GLU A 125 1.44 1.62 -6.03
CA GLU A 125 2.29 2.12 -7.10
C GLU A 125 1.80 3.47 -7.62
N PHE A 126 2.69 4.40 -7.90
CA PHE A 126 2.35 5.68 -8.53
C PHE A 126 3.49 6.18 -9.42
N LEU A 127 3.18 7.14 -10.28
CA LEU A 127 4.19 7.81 -11.11
C LEU A 127 4.63 9.13 -10.46
N GLU A 128 5.93 9.32 -10.35
CA GLU A 128 6.55 10.57 -9.93
C GLU A 128 7.59 10.99 -10.96
N LYS A 129 7.37 12.13 -11.63
CA LYS A 129 8.30 12.67 -12.65
C LYS A 129 8.68 11.66 -13.75
N GLY A 130 7.73 10.79 -14.11
CA GLY A 130 7.92 9.75 -15.13
C GLY A 130 8.53 8.44 -14.61
N GLU A 131 8.89 8.37 -13.33
CA GLU A 131 9.42 7.16 -12.71
C GLU A 131 8.33 6.45 -11.90
N THR A 132 8.31 5.11 -12.00
CA THR A 132 7.43 4.27 -11.19
C THR A 132 7.97 4.19 -9.76
N ARG A 133 7.13 4.59 -8.80
CA ARG A 133 7.41 4.56 -7.37
C ARG A 133 6.46 3.60 -6.69
N CYS A 134 6.94 2.95 -5.63
CA CYS A 134 6.21 1.95 -4.88
C CYS A 134 6.29 2.26 -3.39
N GLU A 135 5.22 1.97 -2.66
CA GLU A 135 5.17 2.12 -1.20
C GLU A 135 4.51 0.90 -0.56
N LEU A 136 5.10 0.40 0.52
CA LEU A 136 4.48 -0.58 1.42
C LEU A 136 3.79 0.16 2.56
N HIS A 137 2.50 -0.10 2.71
CA HIS A 137 1.63 0.45 3.74
C HIS A 137 1.20 -0.65 4.70
N VAL A 138 1.24 -0.38 6.00
CA VAL A 138 0.89 -1.35 7.05
C VAL A 138 0.05 -0.67 8.11
N TRP A 139 -1.05 -1.29 8.52
CA TRP A 139 -1.85 -0.79 9.63
C TRP A 139 -1.05 -0.81 10.94
N GLU A 140 -1.31 0.17 11.80
CA GLU A 140 -0.58 0.37 13.05
C GLU A 140 -0.51 -0.87 13.93
N ASP A 141 -1.63 -1.59 14.09
CA ASP A 141 -1.72 -2.74 14.97
C ASP A 141 -0.77 -3.87 14.53
N ASP A 142 -0.69 -4.16 13.22
CA ASP A 142 0.24 -5.14 12.65
C ASP A 142 1.69 -4.64 12.60
N PHE A 143 1.88 -3.35 12.34
CA PHE A 143 3.19 -2.71 12.40
C PHE A 143 3.82 -2.83 13.81
N LEU A 144 2.98 -2.78 14.84
CA LEU A 144 3.37 -2.95 16.25
C LEU A 144 3.58 -4.40 16.64
N ALA A 145 2.68 -5.29 16.21
CA ALA A 145 2.68 -6.69 16.62
C ALA A 145 3.84 -7.50 16.01
N SER A 146 4.27 -7.17 14.79
CA SER A 146 5.19 -8.01 14.03
C SER A 146 6.66 -7.58 14.16
N THR A 147 7.55 -8.49 14.57
CA THR A 147 9.00 -8.24 14.63
C THR A 147 9.65 -8.07 13.25
N SER A 148 8.97 -8.54 12.20
CA SER A 148 9.35 -8.33 10.80
C SER A 148 8.37 -7.40 10.11
N THR A 149 8.77 -6.74 9.02
CA THR A 149 7.86 -5.90 8.23
C THR A 149 6.78 -6.77 7.56
N PRO A 150 5.48 -6.54 7.85
CA PRO A 150 4.41 -7.25 7.16
C PRO A 150 4.51 -7.03 5.65
N CYS A 151 4.49 -8.14 4.90
CA CYS A 151 4.45 -8.16 3.44
C CYS A 151 5.72 -7.66 2.73
N ASP A 152 6.87 -7.76 3.40
CA ASP A 152 8.19 -7.49 2.81
C ASP A 152 8.47 -8.36 1.57
N HIS A 153 8.08 -9.64 1.60
CA HIS A 153 8.26 -10.55 0.46
C HIS A 153 7.42 -10.12 -0.75
N GLU A 154 6.16 -9.74 -0.53
CA GLU A 154 5.30 -9.23 -1.59
C GLU A 154 5.81 -7.88 -2.11
N TYR A 155 6.31 -7.02 -1.23
CA TYR A 155 6.94 -5.77 -1.64
C TYR A 155 8.12 -6.03 -2.58
N GLU A 156 9.01 -6.97 -2.27
CA GLU A 156 10.12 -7.32 -3.17
C GLU A 156 9.63 -7.88 -4.51
N ARG A 157 8.55 -8.66 -4.51
CA ARG A 157 7.95 -9.22 -5.74
C ARG A 157 7.34 -8.13 -6.64
N TYR A 158 6.64 -7.14 -6.06
CA TYR A 158 5.93 -6.11 -6.83
C TYR A 158 6.80 -4.88 -7.13
N CYS A 159 7.59 -4.44 -6.17
CA CYS A 159 8.37 -3.19 -6.23
C CYS A 159 9.85 -3.39 -6.55
N GLY A 160 10.35 -4.64 -6.46
CA GLY A 160 11.75 -4.98 -6.62
C GLY A 160 12.57 -4.88 -5.32
N PRO A 161 13.88 -5.18 -5.38
CA PRO A 161 14.71 -5.34 -4.19
C PRO A 161 15.13 -4.03 -3.51
N VAL A 162 14.92 -2.88 -4.17
CA VAL A 162 15.30 -1.57 -3.61
C VAL A 162 14.26 -1.12 -2.60
N LYS A 163 14.70 -1.01 -1.33
CA LYS A 163 13.86 -0.57 -0.22
C LYS A 163 14.57 0.46 0.65
N TYR A 164 13.89 1.58 0.84
CA TYR A 164 14.21 2.61 1.82
C TYR A 164 13.19 2.53 2.94
N GLU A 165 13.67 2.34 4.18
CA GLU A 165 12.82 2.36 5.35
C GLU A 165 12.38 3.80 5.65
N VAL A 166 11.08 4.00 5.83
CA VAL A 166 10.47 5.32 6.06
C VAL A 166 9.96 5.46 7.48
N SER A 167 9.34 4.40 7.99
CA SER A 167 8.72 4.40 9.31
C SER A 167 9.27 3.26 10.15
N GLN A 168 9.78 3.62 11.33
CA GLN A 168 10.25 2.71 12.36
C GLN A 168 9.31 2.76 13.56
N ARG A 169 9.37 1.77 14.45
CA ARG A 169 8.54 1.74 15.68
C ARG A 169 8.73 2.96 16.59
N THR A 170 9.90 3.62 16.53
CA THR A 170 10.18 4.87 17.25
C THR A 170 9.30 6.04 16.79
N CYS A 171 8.72 5.97 15.60
CA CYS A 171 7.78 6.97 15.06
C CYS A 171 6.46 7.06 15.82
N LEU A 172 6.18 6.09 16.69
CA LEU A 172 4.96 6.05 17.50
C LEU A 172 5.06 6.91 18.76
N ARG A 173 6.27 7.35 19.13
CA ARG A 173 6.51 8.26 20.26
C ARG A 173 6.35 9.70 19.77
N ASN A 174 5.21 10.31 20.10
CA ASN A 174 5.03 11.76 20.03
C ASN A 174 5.81 12.45 21.13
#